data_AF-A0A383D2H4-F1
#
_entry.id   AF-A0A383D2H4-F1
#
_cell.length_a   1.000
_cell.length_b   1.000
_cell.length_c   1.000
_cell.angle_alpha   90.00
_cell.angle_beta   90.00
_cell.angle_gamma   90.00
#
_symmetry.space_group_name_H-M   'P 1'
#
loop_
_entity.id
_entity.type
_entity.pdbx_description
1 polymer ?
#
loop_
_entity_poly.entity_id
_entity_poly.type
_entity_poly.pdbx_seq_one_letter_code
_entity_poly.pdbx_strand_id
1 'polypeptide(L)' 'MPKRVNPTVTEIDSWLHERSNWGRWGDKGAAGAINLITPKKRKQAAELVESGRTVSLSRPLPVEPSQENPQPVQH' A
#
# COMPACT_ATOMS: atom_id res chain seq x y z
N MET A 1 11.47 -7.96 -27.43
CA MET A 1 10.46 -7.35 -26.54
C MET A 1 9.56 -6.46 -27.39
N PRO A 2 8.23 -6.46 -27.20
CA PRO A 2 7.36 -5.58 -27.97
C PRO A 2 7.72 -4.11 -27.71
N LYS A 3 7.68 -3.29 -28.76
CA LYS A 3 7.98 -1.86 -28.70
C LYS A 3 6.94 -1.19 -27.79
N ARG A 4 7.38 -0.55 -26.71
CA ARG A 4 6.49 0.22 -25.83
C ARG A 4 6.09 1.50 -26.53
N VAL A 5 4.80 1.68 -26.77
CA VAL A 5 4.21 2.91 -27.29
C VAL A 5 3.74 3.73 -26.09
N ASN A 6 4.05 5.03 -26.08
CA ASN A 6 3.57 5.92 -25.04
C ASN A 6 2.07 6.18 -25.24
N PRO A 7 1.24 6.15 -24.19
CA PRO A 7 -0.17 6.47 -24.31
C PRO A 7 -0.40 7.93 -24.68
N THR A 8 -1.50 8.18 -25.37
CA THR A 8 -2.03 9.51 -25.66
C THR A 8 -2.65 10.14 -24.41
N VAL A 9 -2.85 11.46 -24.44
CA VAL A 9 -3.53 12.18 -23.36
C VAL A 9 -4.95 11.65 -23.12
N THR A 10 -5.68 11.34 -24.19
CA THR A 10 -7.04 10.79 -24.12
C THR A 10 -7.07 9.42 -23.45
N GLU A 11 -6.10 8.55 -23.75
CA GLU A 11 -5.99 7.25 -23.09
C GLU A 11 -5.69 7.40 -21.60
N ILE A 12 -4.77 8.31 -21.23
CA ILE A 12 -4.47 8.60 -19.83
C ILE A 12 -5.73 9.12 -19.10
N ASP A 13 -6.46 10.05 -19.71
CA ASP A 13 -7.68 10.63 -19.13
C ASP A 13 -8.76 9.56 -18.89
N SER A 14 -9.01 8.71 -19.89
CA SER A 14 -9.92 7.56 -19.76
C SER A 14 -9.50 6.65 -18.60
N TRP A 15 -8.21 6.31 -18.48
CA TRP A 15 -7.75 5.43 -17.41
C TRP A 15 -7.92 6.02 -16.02
N LEU A 16 -7.69 7.33 -15.86
CA LEU A 16 -7.86 8.00 -14.58
C LEU A 16 -9.32 7.95 -14.10
N HIS A 17 -10.28 8.04 -15.03
CA HIS A 17 -11.71 7.95 -14.71
C HIS A 17 -12.17 6.50 -14.51
N GLU A 18 -11.84 5.62 -15.46
CA GLU A 18 -12.35 4.25 -15.51
C GLU A 18 -11.66 3.29 -14.55
N ARG A 19 -10.36 3.48 -14.27
CA ARG A 19 -9.54 2.55 -13.48
C ARG A 19 -9.33 3.04 -12.06
N SER A 20 -10.41 3.53 -11.47
CA SER A 20 -10.39 4.14 -10.15
C SER A 20 -11.31 3.40 -9.18
N ASN A 21 -11.12 3.61 -7.88
CA ASN A 21 -12.03 3.07 -6.86
C ASN A 21 -13.09 4.09 -6.40
N TRP A 22 -13.25 5.20 -7.13
CA TRP A 22 -14.23 6.23 -6.75
C TRP A 22 -15.64 5.65 -6.73
N GLY A 23 -16.41 6.00 -5.70
CA GLY A 23 -17.77 5.48 -5.49
C GLY A 23 -17.87 4.01 -5.04
N ARG A 24 -16.79 3.20 -5.12
CA ARG A 24 -16.82 1.76 -4.82
C ARG A 24 -17.36 1.41 -3.43
N TRP A 25 -17.18 2.30 -2.45
CA TRP A 25 -17.54 2.04 -1.04
C TRP A 25 -18.61 2.98 -0.47
N GLY A 26 -19.23 3.84 -1.28
CA GLY A 26 -20.23 4.81 -0.83
C GLY A 26 -19.77 5.60 0.40
N ASP A 27 -20.60 5.62 1.45
CA ASP A 27 -20.33 6.32 2.71
C ASP A 27 -19.05 5.87 3.43
N LYS A 28 -18.55 4.66 3.12
CA LYS A 28 -17.29 4.13 3.65
C LYS A 28 -16.08 4.50 2.79
N GLY A 29 -16.26 5.41 1.82
CA GLY A 29 -15.24 5.84 0.87
C GLY A 29 -13.97 6.37 1.52
N ALA A 30 -14.09 7.06 2.67
CA ALA A 30 -12.95 7.64 3.39
C ALA A 30 -11.86 6.62 3.77
N ALA A 31 -12.22 5.35 3.97
CA ALA A 31 -11.25 4.29 4.29
C ALA A 31 -10.52 3.74 3.04
N GLY A 32 -11.03 3.99 1.84
CA GLY A 32 -10.41 3.52 0.60
C GLY A 32 -10.21 2.00 0.55
N ALA A 33 -9.03 1.57 0.05
CA ALA A 33 -8.70 0.15 -0.10
C ALA A 33 -8.62 -0.63 1.22
N ILE A 34 -8.57 0.03 2.38
CA ILE A 34 -8.65 -0.62 3.71
C ILE A 34 -9.96 -1.41 3.85
N ASN A 35 -11.03 -1.00 3.15
CA ASN A 35 -12.30 -1.74 3.10
C ASN A 35 -12.15 -3.19 2.57
N LEU A 36 -11.03 -3.53 1.90
CA LEU A 36 -10.74 -4.90 1.46
C LEU A 36 -10.30 -5.82 2.62
N ILE A 37 -9.89 -5.25 3.76
CA ILE A 37 -9.48 -5.97 4.97
C ILE A 37 -10.74 -6.35 5.77
N THR A 38 -11.46 -7.37 5.29
CA THR A 38 -12.71 -7.83 5.93
C THR A 38 -12.44 -8.74 7.14
N PRO A 39 -13.41 -8.93 8.05
CA PRO A 39 -13.30 -9.93 9.12
C PRO A 39 -13.00 -11.35 8.60
N LYS A 40 -13.59 -11.74 7.46
CA LYS A 40 -13.30 -13.02 6.80
C LYS A 40 -11.85 -13.10 6.35
N LYS A 41 -11.31 -12.04 5.74
CA LYS A 41 -9.89 -11.99 5.32
C LYS A 41 -8.94 -12.03 6.52
N ARG A 42 -9.29 -11.37 7.61
CA ARG A 42 -8.53 -11.44 8.87
C ARG A 42 -8.46 -12.86 9.43
N LYS A 43 -9.59 -13.59 9.44
CA LYS A 43 -9.62 -15.01 9.84
C LYS A 43 -8.73 -15.87 8.94
N GLN A 44 -8.88 -15.73 7.61
CA GLN A 44 -8.04 -16.45 6.63
C GLN A 44 -6.55 -16.19 6.84
N ALA A 45 -6.15 -14.96 7.16
CA ALA A 45 -4.75 -14.63 7.44
C ALA A 45 -4.23 -15.28 8.73
N ALA A 46 -5.07 -15.36 9.78
CA ALA A 46 -4.70 -16.01 11.03
C ALA A 46 -4.50 -17.53 10.87
N GLU A 47 -5.27 -18.18 10.00
CA GLU A 47 -5.15 -19.60 9.67
C GLU A 47 -3.80 -19.95 8.99
N LEU A 48 -3.04 -18.96 8.48
CA LEU A 48 -1.73 -19.18 7.85
C LEU A 48 -0.58 -19.34 8.88
N VAL A 49 -0.82 -19.10 10.16
CA VAL A 49 0.22 -19.22 11.19
C VAL A 49 0.42 -20.69 11.56
N GLU A 50 1.59 -21.25 11.24
CA GLU A 50 1.94 -22.63 11.59
C GLU A 50 2.86 -22.72 12.82
N SER A 51 3.96 -21.95 12.84
CA SER A 51 5.00 -22.06 13.88
C SER A 51 4.96 -20.96 14.96
N GLY A 52 4.20 -19.89 14.72
CA GLY A 52 4.20 -18.71 15.59
C GLY A 52 5.50 -17.88 15.56
N ARG A 53 6.49 -18.23 14.72
CA ARG A 53 7.71 -17.43 14.56
C ARG A 53 7.37 -16.04 14.02
N THR A 54 7.85 -15.00 14.68
CA THR A 54 7.72 -13.60 14.25
C THR A 54 9.00 -13.10 13.59
N VAL A 55 8.85 -12.25 12.58
CA VAL A 55 9.96 -11.57 11.90
C VAL A 55 9.58 -10.10 11.74
N SER A 56 10.41 -9.19 12.21
CA SER A 56 10.21 -7.76 12.00
C SER A 56 10.46 -7.38 10.54
N LEU A 57 9.52 -6.69 9.91
CA LEU A 57 9.66 -6.10 8.57
C LEU A 57 10.00 -4.59 8.63
N SER A 58 10.20 -4.05 9.82
CA SER A 58 10.58 -2.66 10.04
C SER A 58 12.06 -2.45 9.70
N ARG A 59 12.39 -1.28 9.17
CA ARG A 59 13.78 -0.84 9.14
C ARG A 59 14.21 -0.41 10.54
N PRO A 60 15.47 -0.66 10.94
CA PRO A 60 16.02 -0.05 12.15
C PRO A 60 15.88 1.48 12.06
N LEU A 61 15.52 2.11 13.17
CA LEU A 61 15.50 3.57 13.23
C LEU A 61 16.94 4.09 13.21
N PRO A 62 17.27 5.05 12.33
CA PRO A 62 18.61 5.63 12.30
C PRO A 62 18.84 6.44 13.59
N VAL A 63 19.92 6.11 14.30
CA VAL A 63 20.41 6.80 15.51
C VAL A 63 21.63 7.69 15.23
N GLU A 64 22.27 7.51 14.07
CA GLU A 64 23.40 8.32 13.62
C GLU A 64 22.94 9.39 12.62
N PRO A 65 23.48 10.62 12.67
CA PRO A 65 23.17 11.66 11.70
C PRO A 65 23.60 11.30 10.27
N SER A 66 22.84 11.78 9.28
CA SER A 66 23.18 11.69 7.85
C SER A 66 22.67 12.91 7.09
N GLN A 67 23.03 13.05 5.81
CA GLN A 67 22.54 14.16 4.98
C GLN A 67 21.00 14.16 4.86
N GLU A 68 20.40 12.98 4.68
CA GLU A 68 18.94 12.82 4.55
C GLU A 68 18.23 12.78 5.93
N ASN A 69 18.99 12.66 7.02
CA ASN A 69 18.46 12.66 8.39
C ASN A 69 19.46 13.28 9.38
N PRO A 70 19.57 14.62 9.43
CA PRO A 70 20.54 15.31 10.28
C PRO A 70 20.23 15.21 11.78
N GLN A 71 18.97 14.99 12.12
CA GLN A 71 18.48 14.86 13.50
C GLN A 71 17.88 13.47 13.69
N PRO A 72 18.72 12.45 13.94
CA PRO A 72 18.25 11.08 14.12
C PRO A 72 17.43 10.92 15.39
N VAL A 73 16.77 9.76 15.52
CA VAL A 73 15.96 9.48 16.70
C VAL A 73 16.82 9.52 17.95
N GLN A 74 16.34 10.20 18.98
CA GLN A 74 17.00 10.27 20.29
C GLN A 74 16.30 9.30 21.26
N HIS A 75 17.07 8.72 22.18
CA HIS A 75 16.59 7.81 23.21
C HIS A 75 15.95 8.54 24.40
#